data_AF-A0A0Q0BZ19-F1
#
_entry.id   AF-A0A0Q0BZ19-F1
#
_cell.length_a   1.000
_cell.length_b   1.000
_cell.length_c   1.000
_cell.angle_alpha   90.00
_cell.angle_beta   90.00
_cell.angle_gamma   90.00
#
_symmetry.space_group_name_H-M   'P 1'
#
loop_
_entity.id
_entity.type
_entity.pdbx_description
1 polymer ?
#
loop_
_entity_poly.entity_id
_entity_poly.type
_entity_poly.pdbx_seq_one_letter_code
_entity_poly.pdbx_strand_id
1 'polypeptide(L)' 'MLDAGAPKPALILGFPVGFVGAAESKAMLAADSRGVPFVIMQGRRGGSAMAVAAVNALATEIE' A
#
# COMPACT_ATOMS: atom_id res chain seq x y z
N MET A 1 -10.46 8.63 5.98
CA MET A 1 -11.46 8.16 5.00
C MET A 1 -12.11 6.87 5.45
N LEU A 2 -11.35 5.77 5.57
CA LEU A 2 -11.91 4.47 6.00
C LEU A 2 -12.57 4.53 7.38
N ASP A 3 -11.96 5.21 8.35
CA ASP A 3 -12.54 5.40 9.70
C ASP A 3 -13.84 6.21 9.69
N ALA A 4 -14.03 7.07 8.69
CA ALA A 4 -15.24 7.86 8.51
C ALA A 4 -16.33 7.10 7.72
N GLY A 5 -16.17 5.80 7.50
CA GLY A 5 -17.14 4.96 6.79
C GLY A 5 -17.04 5.00 5.27
N ALA A 6 -15.90 5.43 4.70
CA ALA A 6 -15.71 5.34 3.25
C ALA A 6 -15.78 3.88 2.76
N PRO A 7 -16.27 3.62 1.54
CA PRO A 7 -16.25 2.27 0.95
C PRO A 7 -14.84 1.66 0.99
N LYS A 8 -14.77 0.40 1.39
CA LYS A 8 -13.50 -0.33 1.48
C LYS A 8 -12.99 -0.69 0.08
N PRO A 9 -11.75 -0.34 -0.29
CA PRO A 9 -11.16 -0.86 -1.53
C PRO A 9 -10.91 -2.37 -1.41
N ALA A 10 -10.78 -3.04 -2.54
CA ALA A 10 -10.47 -4.47 -2.57
C ALA A 10 -9.04 -4.78 -2.11
N LEU A 11 -8.09 -3.86 -2.35
CA LEU A 11 -6.68 -3.99 -2.01
C LEU A 11 -6.05 -2.60 -1.86
N ILE A 12 -5.09 -2.45 -0.94
CA ILE A 12 -4.25 -1.25 -0.80
C ILE A 12 -2.79 -1.59 -1.15
N LEU A 13 -2.24 -0.90 -2.15
CA LEU A 13 -0.83 -0.97 -2.53
C LEU A 13 -0.07 0.22 -1.94
N GLY A 14 0.42 0.07 -0.71
CA GLY A 14 1.07 1.13 0.07
C GLY A 14 2.58 1.21 -0.20
N PHE A 15 2.98 1.91 -1.26
CA PHE A 15 4.39 2.10 -1.64
C PHE A 15 4.93 3.54 -1.51
N PRO A 16 4.59 4.35 -0.48
CA PRO A 16 5.26 5.63 -0.30
C PRO A 16 6.76 5.43 -0.04
N VAL A 17 7.57 6.33 -0.61
CA VAL A 17 9.03 6.41 -0.44
C VAL A 17 9.36 7.72 0.27
N GLY A 18 10.37 7.69 1.14
CA GLY A 18 10.89 8.91 1.73
C GLY A 18 11.43 8.74 3.14
N PHE A 19 11.89 9.85 3.69
CA PHE A 19 12.51 9.91 5.01
C PHE A 19 11.55 10.39 6.10
N VAL A 20 10.41 10.98 5.72
CA VAL A 20 9.42 11.55 6.65
C VAL A 20 8.08 10.87 6.38
N GLY A 21 7.54 10.15 7.37
CA GLY A 21 6.20 9.57 7.34
C GLY A 21 6.03 8.33 6.46
N ALA A 22 6.99 7.99 5.59
CA ALA A 22 6.87 6.82 4.71
C ALA A 22 6.87 5.51 5.50
N ALA A 23 7.85 5.31 6.41
CA ALA A 23 7.93 4.09 7.20
C ALA A 23 6.77 3.99 8.19
N GLU A 24 6.44 5.11 8.83
CA GLU A 24 5.40 5.24 9.85
C GLU A 24 4.00 4.98 9.26
N SER A 25 3.68 5.56 8.10
CA SER A 25 2.38 5.35 7.45
C SER A 25 2.17 3.89 7.02
N LYS A 26 3.22 3.22 6.53
CA LYS A 26 3.17 1.79 6.18
C LYS A 26 3.05 0.90 7.42
N ALA A 27 3.75 1.23 8.50
CA ALA A 27 3.60 0.54 9.77
C ALA A 27 2.19 0.69 10.35
N MET A 28 1.59 1.88 10.27
CA MET A 28 0.20 2.10 10.67
C MET A 28 -0.79 1.28 9.84
N LEU A 29 -0.60 1.22 8.51
CA LEU A 29 -1.42 0.38 7.64
C LEU A 29 -1.29 -1.11 7.99
N ALA A 30 -0.08 -1.56 8.36
CA ALA A 30 0.16 -2.94 8.78
C ALA A 30 -0.44 -3.27 10.15
N ALA A 31 -0.45 -2.30 11.07
CA ALA A 31 -1.03 -2.46 12.39
C ALA A 31 -2.57 -2.50 12.34
N ASP A 32 -3.18 -1.66 11.51
CA ASP A 32 -4.63 -1.64 11.30
C ASP A 32 -5.01 -1.15 9.90
N SER A 33 -5.30 -2.10 9.01
CA SER A 33 -5.75 -1.82 7.65
C SER A 33 -7.27 -1.60 7.53
N ARG A 34 -7.99 -1.55 8.66
CA ARG A 34 -9.46 -1.49 8.72
C ARG A 34 -10.12 -2.69 8.03
N GLY A 35 -9.43 -3.83 8.04
CA GLY A 35 -9.87 -5.08 7.43
C GLY A 35 -9.76 -5.11 5.90
N VAL A 36 -8.93 -4.22 5.32
CA VAL A 36 -8.64 -4.22 3.88
C VAL A 36 -7.34 -4.99 3.62
N PRO A 37 -7.28 -5.92 2.65
CA PRO A 37 -6.02 -6.53 2.22
C PRO A 37 -5.01 -5.47 1.78
N PHE A 38 -3.73 -5.67 2.08
CA PHE A 38 -2.70 -4.69 1.72
C PHE A 38 -1.37 -5.34 1.36
N VAL A 39 -0.59 -4.61 0.56
CA VAL A 39 0.83 -4.89 0.29
C VAL A 39 1.61 -3.61 0.55
N ILE A 40 2.70 -3.73 1.30
CA ILE A 40 3.62 -2.64 1.60
C ILE A 40 5.06 -3.14 1.51
N MET A 41 6.00 -2.21 1.33
CA MET A 41 7.41 -2.46 1.60
C MET A 41 7.83 -1.75 2.88
N GLN A 42 8.31 -2.49 3.87
CA GLN A 42 8.70 -1.93 5.16
C GLN A 42 9.84 -0.90 5.04
N GLY A 43 9.89 0.04 6.00
CA GLY A 43 10.92 1.07 6.06
C GLY A 43 10.74 2.19 5.02
N ARG A 44 11.85 2.76 4.52
CA ARG A 44 11.85 4.00 3.72
C ARG A 44 11.74 3.80 2.20
N ARG A 45 11.92 2.57 1.72
CA ARG A 45 11.89 2.23 0.28
C ARG A 45 10.46 2.15 -0.25
N GLY A 46 10.28 2.50 -1.52
CA GLY A 46 8.99 2.52 -2.22
C GLY A 46 9.12 3.28 -3.54
N GLY A 47 8.03 3.90 -3.98
CA GLY A 47 8.00 4.81 -5.12
C GLY A 47 7.08 4.35 -6.24
N SER A 48 6.88 5.23 -7.22
CA SER A 48 5.95 5.01 -8.34
C SER A 48 6.31 3.78 -9.17
N ALA A 49 7.59 3.54 -9.44
CA ALA A 49 8.02 2.36 -10.21
C ALA A 49 7.59 1.04 -9.55
N MET A 50 7.72 0.93 -8.22
CA MET A 50 7.31 -0.26 -7.47
C MET A 50 5.78 -0.37 -7.39
N ALA A 51 5.09 0.74 -7.21
CA ALA A 51 3.62 0.76 -7.21
C ALA A 51 3.06 0.28 -8.54
N VAL A 52 3.58 0.80 -9.66
CA VAL A 52 3.18 0.41 -11.02
C VAL A 52 3.53 -1.05 -11.29
N ALA A 53 4.72 -1.51 -10.91
CA ALA A 53 5.09 -2.92 -11.05
C ALA A 53 4.13 -3.85 -10.30
N ALA A 54 3.75 -3.52 -9.06
CA ALA A 54 2.80 -4.31 -8.29
C ALA A 54 1.40 -4.32 -8.92
N VAL A 55 0.93 -3.19 -9.45
CA VAL A 55 -0.35 -3.14 -10.19
C VAL A 55 -0.29 -4.00 -11.43
N ASN A 56 0.74 -3.84 -12.26
CA ASN A 56 0.89 -4.57 -13.51
C ASN A 56 0.98 -6.09 -13.27
N ALA A 57 1.74 -6.52 -12.26
CA ALA A 57 1.85 -7.93 -11.90
C ALA A 57 0.52 -8.55 -11.44
N LEU A 58 -0.40 -7.76 -10.88
CA LEU A 58 -1.73 -8.22 -10.47
C LEU A 58 -2.77 -8.13 -11.60
N ALA A 59 -2.47 -7.40 -12.67
CA ALA A 59 -3.40 -7.15 -13.77
C ALA A 59 -3.37 -8.24 -14.85
N THR A 60 -2.37 -9.12 -14.84
CA THR A 60 -2.16 -10.18 -15.83
C THR A 60 -1.66 -11.46 -15.18
N GLU A 61 -1.98 -12.60 -15.79
CA GLU A 61 -1.44 -13.92 -15.40
C GLU A 61 -0.16 -14.29 -16.18
N ILE A 62 0.24 -13.44 -17.12
CA ILE A 62 1.43 -13.58 -17.96
C ILE A 62 2.52 -12.62 -17.45
N GLU A 63 3.75 -13.12 -17.29
CA GLU A 63 4.94 -12.32 -16.97
C GLU A 63 5.52 -11.61 -18.21
#